data_AF-A0A2V7ANY2-F1
#
_entry.id   AF-A0A2V7ANY2-F1
#
_cell.length_a   1.000
_cell.length_b   1.000
_cell.length_c   1.000
_cell.angle_alpha   90.00
_cell.angle_beta   90.00
_cell.angle_gamma   90.00
#
_symmetry.space_group_name_H-M   'P 1'
#
loop_
_entity.id
_entity.type
_entity.pdbx_description
1 polymer ?
#
loop_
_entity_poly.entity_id
_entity_poly.type
_entity_poly.pdbx_seq_one_letter_code
_entity_poly.pdbx_strand_id
1 'polypeptide(L)'
;MEVVRRVAALPVWGAVLRPEDRVVIPGYASLREFSRAEETAVKEGLGGRFWTLMHWTNWRVASYVTPAHQENVAREVLDELRAGRLVQLLVTNWPKPELNHTLVAFEARDTGAQIDFGVWDPNDPAAPGVLSFQREPRAFWATRLYDTEPGAIRVFRMYFSRLL
;
A
#
# COMPACT_ATOMS: atom_id res chain seq x y z
N MET A 1 0.06 24.02 -2.34
CA MET A 1 -1.33 23.93 -1.84
C MET A 1 -2.32 23.42 -2.90
N GLU A 2 -2.65 24.23 -3.93
CA GLU A 2 -3.68 23.87 -4.93
C GLU A 2 -3.35 22.61 -5.73
N VAL A 3 -2.09 22.45 -6.15
CA VAL A 3 -1.60 21.24 -6.83
C VAL A 3 -1.77 19.99 -5.97
N VAL A 4 -1.47 20.08 -4.66
CA VAL A 4 -1.62 18.96 -3.72
C VAL A 4 -3.09 18.57 -3.59
N ARG A 5 -4.00 19.55 -3.47
CA ARG A 5 -5.45 19.29 -3.44
C ARG A 5 -5.94 18.63 -4.72
N ARG A 6 -5.44 19.06 -5.88
CA ARG A 6 -5.77 18.44 -7.18
C ARG A 6 -5.31 16.97 -7.24
N VAL A 7 -4.11 16.67 -6.74
CA VAL A 7 -3.62 15.28 -6.64
C VAL A 7 -4.47 14.47 -5.67
N ALA A 8 -4.76 15.01 -4.48
CA ALA A 8 -5.57 14.35 -3.46
C ALA A 8 -7.03 14.10 -3.88
N ALA A 9 -7.54 14.88 -4.83
CA ALA A 9 -8.88 14.70 -5.40
C ALA A 9 -8.95 13.58 -6.47
N LEU A 10 -7.81 13.04 -6.92
CA LEU A 10 -7.79 11.96 -7.90
C LEU A 10 -8.31 10.65 -7.29
N PRO A 11 -9.25 9.95 -7.93
CA PRO A 11 -9.73 8.68 -7.42
C PRO A 11 -8.65 7.61 -7.54
N VAL A 12 -8.31 6.97 -6.43
CA VAL A 12 -7.35 5.85 -6.37
C VAL A 12 -7.82 4.61 -7.14
N TRP A 13 -9.14 4.49 -7.39
CA TRP A 13 -9.77 3.43 -8.19
C TRP A 13 -9.98 3.81 -9.66
N GLY A 14 -9.50 4.97 -10.10
CA GLY A 14 -9.62 5.41 -11.48
C GLY A 14 -8.73 4.61 -12.44
N ALA A 15 -9.00 4.71 -13.74
CA ALA A 15 -8.06 4.22 -14.75
C ALA A 15 -6.72 4.95 -14.62
N VAL A 16 -5.63 4.28 -15.02
CA VAL A 16 -4.30 4.91 -15.07
C VAL A 16 -4.37 6.16 -15.95
N LEU A 17 -3.96 7.30 -15.39
CA LEU A 17 -3.92 8.56 -16.14
C LEU A 17 -2.91 8.44 -17.29
N ARG A 18 -3.36 8.82 -18.48
CA ARG A 18 -2.48 8.99 -19.64
C ARG A 18 -1.43 10.05 -19.33
N PRO A 19 -0.22 9.97 -19.89
CA PRO A 19 0.86 10.93 -19.59
C PRO A 19 0.43 12.40 -19.64
N GLU A 20 -0.39 12.77 -20.63
CA GLU A 20 -0.94 14.11 -20.82
C GLU A 20 -1.94 14.57 -19.74
N ASP A 21 -2.59 13.62 -19.06
CA ASP A 21 -3.59 13.90 -18.01
C ASP A 21 -2.95 13.92 -16.60
N ARG A 22 -1.67 13.55 -16.48
CA ARG A 22 -0.96 13.49 -15.19
C ARG A 22 -0.69 14.89 -14.66
N VAL A 23 -0.82 15.05 -13.35
CA VAL A 23 -0.41 16.28 -12.67
C VAL A 23 1.12 16.31 -12.59
N VAL A 24 1.75 17.23 -13.33
CA VAL A 24 3.20 17.46 -13.29
C VAL A 24 3.51 18.54 -12.25
N ILE A 25 4.42 18.24 -11.33
CA ILE A 25 4.95 19.20 -10.37
C ILE A 25 6.38 19.55 -10.81
N PRO A 26 6.60 20.71 -11.44
CA PRO A 26 7.90 21.07 -11.98
C PRO A 26 8.90 21.38 -10.85
N GLY A 27 10.20 21.24 -11.14
CA GLY A 27 11.28 21.61 -10.22
C GLY A 27 11.70 20.52 -9.23
N TYR A 28 11.08 19.33 -9.27
CA TYR A 28 11.44 18.21 -8.41
C TYR A 28 11.63 16.94 -9.26
N ALA A 29 12.66 16.15 -8.95
CA ALA A 29 12.93 14.88 -9.63
C ALA A 29 12.00 13.75 -9.16
N SER A 30 11.35 13.91 -7.99
CA SER A 30 10.47 12.90 -7.42
C SER A 30 9.45 13.49 -6.45
N LEU A 31 8.37 12.73 -6.17
CA LEU A 31 7.41 13.06 -5.12
C LEU A 31 8.06 13.14 -3.73
N ARG A 32 9.13 12.37 -3.48
CA ARG A 32 9.88 12.40 -2.21
C ARG A 32 10.63 13.72 -2.03
N GLU A 33 11.26 14.20 -3.08
CA GLU A 33 11.96 15.49 -3.05
C GLU A 33 10.97 16.63 -2.87
N PHE A 34 9.88 16.61 -3.65
CA PHE A 34 8.79 17.56 -3.52
C PHE A 34 8.18 17.56 -2.10
N SER A 35 7.81 16.41 -1.57
CA SER A 35 7.15 16.33 -0.26
C SER A 35 8.06 16.74 0.89
N ARG A 36 9.38 16.56 0.75
CA ARG A 36 10.36 17.04 1.71
C ARG A 36 10.56 18.56 1.64
N ALA A 37 10.64 19.12 0.45
CA ALA A 37 10.83 20.56 0.26
C ALA A 37 9.57 21.36 0.63
N GLU A 38 8.38 20.84 0.31
CA GLU A 38 7.09 21.51 0.44
C GLU A 38 6.21 20.88 1.55
N GLU A 39 6.84 20.37 2.61
CA GLU A 39 6.19 19.55 3.65
C GLU A 39 4.93 20.20 4.22
N THR A 40 5.00 21.49 4.58
CA THR A 40 3.85 22.25 5.11
C THR A 40 2.70 22.30 4.09
N ALA A 41 3.00 22.64 2.84
CA ALA A 41 2.00 22.75 1.79
C ALA A 41 1.39 21.39 1.41
N VAL A 42 2.15 20.30 1.54
CA VAL A 42 1.65 18.93 1.37
C VAL A 42 0.68 18.57 2.49
N LYS A 43 1.07 18.80 3.75
CA LYS A 43 0.22 18.51 4.92
C LYS A 43 -1.09 19.29 4.89
N GLU A 44 -1.05 20.57 4.56
CA GLU A 44 -2.25 21.41 4.43
C GLU A 44 -3.12 21.00 3.24
N GLY A 45 -2.53 20.48 2.16
CA GLY A 45 -3.23 20.04 0.97
C GLY A 45 -3.91 18.66 1.11
N LEU A 46 -3.37 17.76 1.95
CA LEU A 46 -3.92 16.42 2.21
C LEU A 46 -5.16 16.42 3.13
N GLY A 47 -5.50 17.57 3.74
CA GLY A 47 -6.67 17.72 4.58
C GLY A 47 -6.40 17.56 6.08
N GLY A 48 -7.47 17.58 6.87
CA GLY A 48 -7.37 17.60 8.33
C GLY A 48 -6.88 16.27 8.94
N ARG A 49 -6.03 16.38 9.99
CA ARG A 49 -5.43 15.24 10.73
C ARG A 49 -6.43 14.17 11.18
N PHE A 50 -7.68 14.54 11.41
CA PHE A 50 -8.72 13.63 11.88
C PHE A 50 -9.03 12.52 10.85
N TRP A 51 -9.21 12.87 9.58
CA TRP A 51 -9.54 11.90 8.51
C TRP A 51 -8.36 11.00 8.15
N THR A 52 -7.13 11.49 8.32
CA THR A 52 -5.93 10.66 8.19
C THR A 52 -5.76 9.65 9.33
N LEU A 53 -6.34 9.91 10.52
CA LEU A 53 -6.25 9.02 11.68
C LEU A 53 -7.41 8.00 11.71
N MET A 54 -8.60 8.39 11.26
CA MET A 54 -9.79 7.54 11.25
C MET A 54 -10.04 6.95 9.87
N HIS A 55 -9.35 5.85 9.55
CA HIS A 55 -9.68 5.06 8.36
C HIS A 55 -10.65 3.94 8.73
N TRP A 56 -11.95 4.17 8.53
CA TRP A 56 -13.00 3.25 8.98
C TRP A 56 -12.78 1.83 8.47
N THR A 57 -12.27 1.65 7.24
CA THR A 57 -12.05 0.32 6.63
C THR A 57 -11.00 -0.53 7.37
N ASN A 58 -10.28 0.02 8.36
CA ASN A 58 -9.37 -0.73 9.21
C ASN A 58 -10.09 -1.73 10.11
N TRP A 59 -11.41 -1.64 10.31
CA TRP A 59 -12.18 -2.67 11.04
C TRP A 59 -11.97 -4.08 10.46
N ARG A 60 -11.62 -4.18 9.17
CA ARG A 60 -11.33 -5.43 8.46
C ARG A 60 -10.21 -6.25 9.09
N VAL A 61 -9.30 -5.66 9.87
CA VAL A 61 -8.23 -6.41 10.56
C VAL A 61 -8.79 -7.45 11.55
N ALA A 62 -10.00 -7.20 12.07
CA ALA A 62 -10.71 -8.14 12.94
C ALA A 62 -11.43 -9.26 12.17
N SER A 63 -11.50 -9.19 10.83
CA SER A 63 -12.22 -10.17 10.02
C SER A 63 -11.45 -11.49 9.91
N TYR A 64 -12.20 -12.59 9.87
CA TYR A 64 -11.64 -13.89 9.51
C TYR A 64 -11.28 -13.91 8.03
N VAL A 65 -10.04 -14.29 7.71
CA VAL A 65 -9.55 -14.41 6.32
C VAL A 65 -9.38 -15.87 5.96
N THR A 66 -9.84 -16.25 4.78
CA THR A 66 -9.65 -17.59 4.21
C THR A 66 -8.41 -17.63 3.32
N PRO A 67 -7.83 -18.82 3.08
CA PRO A 67 -6.75 -18.96 2.10
C PRO A 67 -7.13 -18.45 0.71
N ALA A 68 -8.36 -18.70 0.27
CA ALA A 68 -8.89 -18.19 -1.00
C ALA A 68 -8.98 -16.65 -1.04
N HIS A 69 -9.28 -16.00 0.10
CA HIS A 69 -9.27 -14.55 0.18
C HIS A 69 -7.85 -13.99 0.01
N GLN A 70 -6.86 -14.56 0.70
CA GLN A 70 -5.46 -14.13 0.58
C GLN A 70 -4.90 -14.38 -0.82
N GLU A 71 -5.26 -15.51 -1.45
CA GLU A 71 -4.93 -15.79 -2.84
C GLU A 71 -5.51 -14.75 -3.81
N ASN A 72 -6.78 -14.35 -3.61
CA ASN A 72 -7.39 -13.29 -4.40
C ASN A 72 -6.68 -11.95 -4.20
N VAL A 73 -6.34 -11.59 -2.97
CA VAL A 73 -5.56 -10.37 -2.68
C VAL A 73 -4.21 -10.41 -3.39
N ALA A 74 -3.48 -11.53 -3.33
CA ALA A 74 -2.19 -11.66 -4.01
C ALA A 74 -2.31 -11.51 -5.53
N ARG A 75 -3.33 -12.14 -6.13
CA ARG A 75 -3.62 -12.01 -7.57
C ARG A 75 -3.92 -10.57 -7.96
N GLU A 76 -4.80 -9.90 -7.22
CA GLU A 76 -5.15 -8.50 -7.50
C GLU A 76 -3.95 -7.58 -7.37
N VAL A 77 -3.12 -7.73 -6.32
CA VAL A 77 -1.90 -6.93 -6.15
C VAL A 77 -0.95 -7.16 -7.33
N LEU A 78 -0.76 -8.41 -7.75
CA LEU A 78 0.07 -8.73 -8.90
C LEU A 78 -0.45 -8.10 -10.20
N ASP A 79 -1.76 -8.12 -10.43
CA ASP A 79 -2.39 -7.54 -11.62
C ASP A 79 -2.24 -6.01 -11.66
N GLU A 80 -2.39 -5.34 -10.52
CA GLU A 80 -2.17 -3.90 -10.36
C GLU A 80 -0.70 -3.53 -10.65
N LEU A 81 0.24 -4.26 -10.07
CA LEU A 81 1.68 -4.03 -10.26
C LEU A 81 2.12 -4.28 -11.71
N ARG A 82 1.60 -5.32 -12.36
CA ARG A 82 1.81 -5.58 -13.80
C ARG A 82 1.26 -4.47 -14.68
N ALA A 83 0.22 -3.78 -14.22
CA ALA A 83 -0.34 -2.62 -14.89
C ALA A 83 0.36 -1.29 -14.51
N GLY A 84 1.49 -1.36 -13.78
CA GLY A 84 2.29 -0.20 -13.37
C GLY A 84 1.66 0.65 -12.26
N ARG A 85 0.72 0.09 -11.49
CA ARG A 85 0.07 0.77 -10.36
C ARG A 85 0.65 0.30 -9.04
N LEU A 86 0.96 1.24 -8.15
CA LEU A 86 1.33 0.96 -6.76
C LEU A 86 0.09 0.55 -5.97
N VAL A 87 0.25 -0.35 -5.00
CA VAL A 87 -0.87 -0.83 -4.20
C VAL A 87 -0.64 -0.57 -2.71
N GLN A 88 -1.52 0.22 -2.09
CA GLN A 88 -1.51 0.37 -0.64
C GLN A 88 -2.16 -0.85 0.01
N LEU A 89 -1.41 -1.49 0.91
CA LEU A 89 -1.80 -2.67 1.66
C LEU A 89 -2.05 -2.29 3.12
N LEU A 90 -2.98 -2.99 3.75
CA LEU A 90 -3.13 -3.06 5.19
C LEU A 90 -2.69 -4.46 5.62
N VAL A 91 -1.71 -4.52 6.52
CA VAL A 91 -1.15 -5.79 6.99
C VAL A 91 -1.39 -5.97 8.47
N THR A 92 -1.70 -7.20 8.90
CA THR A 92 -1.85 -7.50 10.31
C THR A 92 -1.45 -8.92 10.70
N ASN A 93 -0.89 -9.10 11.90
CA ASN A 93 -0.60 -10.40 12.50
C ASN A 93 -1.52 -10.74 13.69
N TRP A 94 -2.70 -10.10 13.77
CA TRP A 94 -3.70 -10.35 14.82
C TRP A 94 -3.97 -11.86 15.03
N PRO A 95 -3.98 -12.37 16.27
CA PRO A 95 -4.12 -11.65 17.55
C PRO A 95 -2.84 -11.12 18.19
N LYS A 96 -1.65 -11.35 17.60
CA LYS A 96 -0.44 -10.66 18.04
C LYS A 96 -0.52 -9.24 17.44
N PRO A 97 -0.59 -8.14 18.21
CA PRO A 97 -0.82 -6.81 17.66
C PRO A 97 0.49 -6.09 17.27
N GLU A 98 1.52 -6.83 16.88
CA GLU A 98 2.83 -6.24 16.54
C GLU A 98 2.76 -5.47 15.20
N LEU A 99 1.96 -6.01 14.26
CA LEU A 99 1.78 -5.48 12.92
C LEU A 99 0.30 -5.10 12.73
N ASN A 100 0.04 -3.80 12.58
CA ASN A 100 -1.24 -3.24 12.14
C ASN A 100 -1.00 -1.87 11.50
N HIS A 101 -0.38 -1.87 10.33
CA HIS A 101 -0.09 -0.64 9.59
C HIS A 101 -0.18 -0.85 8.09
N THR A 102 0.06 0.23 7.35
CA THR A 102 -0.05 0.24 5.90
C THR A 102 1.31 0.22 5.23
N LEU A 103 1.42 -0.57 4.17
CA LEU A 103 2.58 -0.66 3.30
C LEU A 103 2.20 -0.25 1.86
N VAL A 104 3.18 0.07 1.02
CA VAL A 104 2.94 0.27 -0.41
C VAL A 104 3.74 -0.74 -1.21
N ALA A 105 3.06 -1.69 -1.87
CA ALA A 105 3.69 -2.60 -2.82
C ALA A 105 4.02 -1.86 -4.11
N PHE A 106 5.25 -2.05 -4.61
CA PHE A 106 5.76 -1.36 -5.80
C PHE A 106 6.39 -2.30 -6.84
N GLU A 107 6.69 -3.54 -6.48
CA GLU A 107 7.20 -4.55 -7.41
C GLU A 107 6.80 -5.96 -6.97
N ALA A 108 6.88 -6.93 -7.88
CA ALA A 108 6.62 -8.33 -7.61
C ALA A 108 7.60 -9.24 -8.36
N ARG A 109 8.06 -10.30 -7.69
CA ARG A 109 8.87 -11.39 -8.27
C ARG A 109 8.19 -12.73 -8.03
N ASP A 110 7.71 -13.35 -9.10
CA ASP A 110 7.13 -14.69 -9.05
C ASP A 110 8.26 -15.74 -9.15
N THR A 111 8.33 -16.64 -8.18
CA THR A 111 9.33 -17.73 -8.11
C THR A 111 8.71 -19.10 -8.37
N GLY A 112 7.45 -19.15 -8.80
CA GLY A 112 6.68 -20.37 -8.92
C GLY A 112 6.01 -20.74 -7.60
N ALA A 113 6.80 -21.11 -6.57
CA ALA A 113 6.25 -21.52 -5.27
C ALA A 113 5.68 -20.34 -4.44
N GLN A 114 6.23 -19.15 -4.63
CA GLN A 114 5.78 -17.93 -3.95
C GLN A 114 5.94 -16.70 -4.83
N ILE A 115 5.25 -15.64 -4.44
CA ILE A 115 5.38 -14.31 -5.03
C ILE A 115 5.96 -13.39 -3.97
N ASP A 116 7.12 -12.81 -4.25
CA ASP A 116 7.76 -11.83 -3.37
C ASP A 116 7.37 -10.42 -3.82
N PHE A 117 6.68 -9.67 -2.97
CA PHE A 117 6.33 -8.28 -3.19
C PHE A 117 7.35 -7.37 -2.50
N GLY A 118 7.97 -6.48 -3.26
CA GLY A 118 8.75 -5.38 -2.72
C GLY A 118 7.80 -4.30 -2.20
N VAL A 119 7.98 -3.92 -0.93
CA VAL A 119 7.08 -2.99 -0.24
C VAL A 119 7.86 -1.83 0.37
N TRP A 120 7.29 -0.62 0.29
CA TRP A 120 7.77 0.54 1.02
C TRP A 120 6.99 0.67 2.32
N ASP A 121 7.71 0.80 3.43
CA ASP A 121 7.16 0.97 4.76
C ASP A 121 7.37 2.42 5.23
N PRO A 122 6.31 3.18 5.57
CA PRO A 122 6.47 4.53 6.10
C PRO A 122 7.23 4.58 7.43
N ASN A 123 7.27 3.49 8.20
CA ASN A 123 8.00 3.41 9.47
C ASN A 123 9.51 3.15 9.27
N ASP A 124 9.90 2.56 8.14
CA ASP A 124 11.30 2.46 7.69
C ASP A 124 11.44 2.92 6.24
N PRO A 125 11.42 4.24 6.00
CA PRO A 125 11.40 4.77 4.64
C PRO A 125 12.75 4.66 3.93
N ALA A 126 13.81 4.18 4.61
CA ALA A 126 15.17 4.11 4.09
C ALA A 126 15.45 2.81 3.31
N ALA A 127 14.69 1.75 3.56
CA ALA A 127 14.90 0.45 2.94
C ALA A 127 13.57 -0.20 2.50
N PRO A 128 13.54 -0.91 1.36
CA PRO A 128 12.38 -1.69 0.99
C PRO A 128 12.24 -2.96 1.86
N GLY A 129 11.01 -3.24 2.27
CA GLY A 129 10.62 -4.51 2.87
C GLY A 129 10.26 -5.57 1.81
N VAL A 130 10.05 -6.80 2.28
CA VAL A 130 9.56 -7.91 1.47
C VAL A 130 8.39 -8.60 2.16
N LEU A 131 7.31 -8.74 1.40
CA LEU A 131 6.11 -9.47 1.75
C LEU A 131 5.96 -10.65 0.77
N SER A 132 5.90 -11.88 1.26
CA SER A 132 5.81 -13.06 0.39
C SER A 132 4.40 -13.65 0.44
N PHE A 133 3.81 -14.00 -0.70
CA PHE A 133 2.63 -14.85 -0.78
C PHE A 133 3.05 -16.27 -1.17
N GLN A 134 2.83 -17.23 -0.27
CA GLN A 134 3.09 -18.65 -0.53
C GLN A 134 1.86 -19.29 -1.17
N ARG A 135 2.02 -19.92 -2.35
CA ARG A 135 0.91 -20.59 -3.04
C ARG A 135 0.38 -21.79 -2.26
N GLU A 136 1.25 -22.43 -1.48
CA GLU A 136 0.90 -23.46 -0.52
C GLU A 136 1.46 -23.00 0.84
N PRO A 137 0.61 -22.61 1.81
CA PRO A 137 -0.81 -22.94 1.95
C PRO A 137 -1.82 -21.91 1.39
N ARG A 138 -1.40 -20.95 0.55
CA ARG A 138 -2.16 -19.74 0.15
C ARG A 138 -2.26 -18.71 1.28
N ALA A 139 -1.09 -18.28 1.76
CA ALA A 139 -0.98 -17.34 2.86
C ALA A 139 0.13 -16.32 2.62
N PHE A 140 -0.02 -15.14 3.22
CA PHE A 140 1.04 -14.16 3.26
C PHE A 140 1.99 -14.39 4.43
N TRP A 141 3.25 -14.05 4.21
CA TRP A 141 4.33 -14.15 5.15
C TRP A 141 5.09 -12.82 5.21
N ALA A 142 5.22 -12.25 6.40
CA ALA A 142 6.12 -11.13 6.65
C ALA A 142 7.55 -11.69 6.55
N THR A 143 8.23 -11.48 5.42
CA THR A 143 9.59 -11.99 5.22
C THR A 143 10.62 -11.00 5.77
N ARG A 144 10.40 -9.72 5.48
CA ARG A 144 11.19 -8.60 6.01
C ARG A 144 10.32 -7.37 6.08
N LEU A 145 9.65 -7.17 7.20
CA LEU A 145 8.87 -5.97 7.50
C LEU A 145 9.48 -5.28 8.72
N TYR A 146 9.30 -3.97 8.84
CA TYR A 146 9.79 -3.22 9.99
C TYR A 146 9.16 -3.74 11.28
N ASP A 147 9.98 -3.91 12.32
CA ASP A 147 9.57 -4.25 13.69
C ASP A 147 8.61 -5.46 13.78
N THR A 148 8.80 -6.46 12.93
CA THR A 148 7.95 -7.67 12.89
C THR A 148 8.80 -8.91 12.69
N GLU A 149 8.61 -9.90 13.56
CA GLU A 149 9.23 -11.22 13.38
C GLU A 149 8.70 -11.90 12.11
N PRO A 150 9.53 -12.64 11.37
CA PRO A 150 9.05 -13.36 10.21
C PRO A 150 7.92 -14.33 10.56
N GLY A 151 6.79 -14.23 9.87
CA GLY A 151 5.59 -14.97 10.27
C GLY A 151 4.41 -14.82 9.33
N ALA A 152 3.40 -15.68 9.52
CA ALA A 152 2.15 -15.60 8.79
C ALA A 152 1.40 -14.31 9.14
N ILE A 153 0.95 -13.59 8.12
CA ILE A 153 0.17 -12.36 8.28
C ILE A 153 -1.06 -12.36 7.39
N ARG A 154 -1.96 -11.43 7.66
CA ARG A 154 -3.14 -11.15 6.86
C ARG A 154 -2.91 -9.86 6.09
N VAL A 155 -3.26 -9.86 4.83
CA VAL A 155 -3.10 -8.72 3.93
C VAL A 155 -4.44 -8.37 3.32
N PHE A 156 -4.72 -7.08 3.27
CA PHE A 156 -5.88 -6.50 2.60
C PHE A 156 -5.39 -5.37 1.68
N ARG A 157 -6.08 -5.17 0.55
CA ARG A 157 -5.93 -3.91 -0.19
C ARG A 157 -6.64 -2.81 0.57
N MET A 158 -5.96 -1.69 0.79
CA MET A 158 -6.58 -0.53 1.42
C MET A 158 -7.70 0.01 0.54
N TYR A 159 -7.40 0.22 -0.74
CA TYR A 159 -8.34 0.70 -1.74
C TYR A 159 -8.52 -0.34 -2.85
N PHE A 160 -9.74 -0.86 -2.98
CA PHE A 160 -10.09 -1.80 -4.06
C PHE A 160 -11.51 -1.59 -4.57
N SER A 161 -12.31 -0.75 -3.93
CA SER A 161 -13.62 -0.33 -4.43
C SER A 161 -13.96 1.10 -4.01
N ARG A 162 -15.01 1.69 -4.61
CA ARG A 162 -15.52 3.02 -4.20
C ARG A 162 -16.04 3.06 -2.77
N LEU A 163 -16.37 1.90 -2.20
CA LEU A 163 -16.94 1.75 -0.88
C LEU A 163 -15.92 1.22 0.13
N LEU A 164 -14.70 0.85 -0.29
CA LEU A 164 -13.65 0.25 0.54
C LEU A 164 -12.24 0.59 0.03
#